data_AF-A0A484D0I7-F1
#
_entry.id   AF-A0A484D0I7-F1
#
_cell.length_a   1.000
_cell.length_b   1.000
_cell.length_c   1.000
_cell.angle_alpha   90.00
_cell.angle_beta   90.00
_cell.angle_gamma   90.00
#
_symmetry.space_group_name_H-M   'P 1'
#
loop_
_entity.id
_entity.type
_entity.pdbx_description
1 polymer ?
#
loop_
_entity_poly.entity_id
_entity_poly.type
_entity_poly.pdbx_seq_one_letter_code
_entity_poly.pdbx_strand_id
1 'polypeptide(L)'
;MAGKEKLDLVHQNAIHVETILKEQRQQKLHTEFSINPHRKLHVLPDKPMSRKPKEDVAESSDFIEAFQRARQEPTKKYAFPQTESQEIGWMSTPLIPSNRSDKRFNFYRFSSDVTKHQESALRLSH
;
A
#
# COMPACT_ATOMS: atom_id res chain seq x y z
N MET A 1 14.72 -55.05 -47.54
CA MET A 1 13.70 -54.10 -47.05
C MET A 1 13.31 -54.53 -45.64
N ALA A 2 13.96 -54.00 -44.61
CA ALA A 2 13.66 -54.38 -43.23
C ALA A 2 12.29 -53.80 -42.87
N GLY A 3 11.32 -54.67 -42.58
CA GLY A 3 9.97 -54.27 -42.18
C GLY A 3 10.03 -53.44 -40.92
N LYS A 4 9.29 -52.33 -40.87
CA LYS A 4 9.15 -51.51 -39.66
C LYS A 4 8.40 -52.34 -38.61
N GLU A 5 9.13 -52.94 -37.68
CA GLU A 5 8.55 -53.60 -36.51
C GLU A 5 7.68 -52.61 -35.74
N LYS A 6 6.50 -53.06 -35.30
CA LYS A 6 5.62 -52.24 -34.45
C LYS A 6 6.36 -51.93 -33.16
N LEU A 7 6.65 -50.65 -32.92
CA LEU A 7 7.28 -50.18 -31.70
C LEU A 7 6.42 -50.55 -30.50
N ASP A 8 7.03 -51.27 -29.55
CA ASP A 8 6.39 -51.60 -28.29
C ASP A 8 6.34 -50.35 -27.40
N LEU A 9 5.12 -49.84 -27.22
CA LEU A 9 4.83 -48.64 -26.44
C LEU A 9 5.21 -48.83 -24.95
N VAL A 10 5.17 -50.06 -24.45
CA VAL A 10 5.55 -50.37 -23.06
C VAL A 10 7.04 -50.14 -22.86
N HIS A 11 7.86 -50.61 -23.81
CA HIS A 11 9.31 -50.41 -23.78
C HIS A 11 9.70 -48.93 -23.97
N GLN A 12 9.01 -48.19 -24.84
CA GLN A 12 9.23 -46.74 -24.97
C GLN A 12 8.91 -45.99 -23.68
N ASN A 13 7.79 -46.31 -23.03
CA ASN A 13 7.42 -45.70 -21.76
C ASN A 13 8.45 -46.03 -20.66
N ALA A 14 8.98 -47.25 -20.62
CA ALA A 14 10.03 -47.62 -19.68
C ALA A 14 11.31 -46.78 -19.87
N ILE A 15 11.71 -46.55 -21.13
CA ILE A 15 12.85 -45.68 -21.46
C ILE A 15 12.58 -44.25 -21.01
N HIS A 16 11.38 -43.70 -21.27
CA HIS A 16 11.03 -42.33 -20.89
C HIS A 16 11.06 -42.14 -19.38
N VAL A 17 10.51 -43.09 -18.62
CA VAL A 17 10.55 -43.07 -17.15
C VAL A 17 11.99 -43.09 -16.64
N GLU A 18 12.83 -43.97 -17.20
CA GLU A 18 14.25 -44.03 -16.82
C GLU A 18 14.98 -42.71 -17.11
N THR A 19 14.67 -42.07 -18.24
CA THR A 19 15.27 -40.81 -18.67
C THR A 19 14.91 -39.67 -17.71
N ILE A 20 13.62 -39.54 -17.37
CA ILE A 20 13.12 -38.55 -16.40
C ILE A 20 13.80 -38.74 -15.04
N LEU A 21 13.94 -40.00 -14.57
CA LEU A 21 14.59 -40.30 -13.29
C LEU A 21 16.08 -39.93 -13.31
N LYS A 22 16.78 -40.13 -14.42
CA LYS A 22 18.19 -39.73 -14.58
C LYS A 22 18.35 -38.22 -14.60
N GLU A 23 17.47 -37.51 -15.29
CA GLU A 23 17.46 -36.04 -15.34
C GLU A 23 17.16 -35.44 -13.96
N GLN A 24 16.14 -35.93 -13.26
CA GLN A 24 15.80 -35.49 -11.90
C GLN A 24 16.94 -35.76 -10.91
N ARG A 25 17.64 -36.89 -11.04
CA ARG A 25 18.80 -37.23 -10.19
C ARG A 25 19.96 -36.26 -10.39
N GLN A 26 20.16 -35.74 -11.60
CA GLN A 26 21.25 -34.82 -11.94
C GLN A 26 20.82 -33.34 -11.91
N GLN A 27 19.54 -33.06 -11.63
CA GLN A 27 19.02 -31.71 -11.61
C GLN A 27 19.61 -30.94 -10.42
N LYS A 28 20.49 -29.97 -10.71
CA LYS A 28 21.05 -29.06 -9.70
C LYS A 28 20.21 -27.79 -9.65
N LEU A 29 19.45 -27.61 -8.57
CA LEU A 29 18.68 -26.40 -8.36
C LEU A 29 19.61 -25.28 -7.87
N HIS A 30 19.84 -24.28 -8.70
CA HIS A 30 20.57 -23.08 -8.30
C HIS A 30 19.62 -22.12 -7.59
N THR A 31 19.59 -22.17 -6.26
CA THR A 31 18.80 -21.26 -5.41
C THR A 31 19.55 -19.96 -5.12
N GLU A 32 20.87 -20.00 -5.19
CA GLU A 32 21.73 -18.83 -4.99
C GLU A 32 22.06 -18.22 -6.36
N PHE A 33 21.47 -17.05 -6.62
CA PHE A 33 21.80 -16.22 -7.76
C PHE A 33 22.28 -14.86 -7.26
N SER A 34 23.39 -14.36 -7.80
CA SER A 34 23.80 -12.98 -7.60
C SER A 34 23.41 -12.17 -8.82
N ILE A 35 22.64 -11.11 -8.59
CA ILE A 35 22.36 -10.12 -9.63
C ILE A 35 23.60 -9.26 -9.80
N ASN A 36 24.06 -9.08 -11.03
CA ASN A 36 25.21 -8.23 -11.33
C ASN A 36 24.95 -6.79 -10.83
N PRO A 37 25.74 -6.27 -9.87
CA PRO A 37 25.55 -4.93 -9.29
C PRO A 37 25.66 -3.78 -10.31
N HIS A 38 26.35 -4.00 -11.43
CA HIS A 38 26.57 -2.99 -12.46
C HIS A 38 25.49 -2.99 -13.56
N ARG A 39 24.54 -3.93 -13.52
CA ARG A 39 23.40 -3.96 -14.43
C ARG A 39 22.14 -3.53 -13.69
N LYS A 40 21.55 -2.40 -14.13
CA LYS A 40 20.26 -1.95 -13.63
C LYS A 40 19.18 -2.97 -14.03
N LEU A 41 18.67 -3.74 -13.07
CA LEU A 41 17.41 -4.43 -13.23
C LEU A 41 16.27 -3.44 -13.02
N HIS A 42 15.42 -3.30 -14.02
CA HIS A 42 14.16 -2.60 -13.83
C HIS A 42 13.24 -3.54 -13.04
N VAL A 43 13.10 -3.28 -11.74
CA VAL A 43 12.08 -3.93 -10.92
C VAL A 43 10.74 -3.41 -11.41
N LEU A 44 10.12 -4.15 -12.33
CA LEU A 44 8.76 -3.88 -12.75
C LEU A 44 7.85 -4.22 -11.57
N PRO A 45 6.95 -3.32 -11.17
CA PRO A 45 5.96 -3.67 -10.17
C PRO A 45 5.12 -4.82 -10.71
N ASP A 46 4.73 -5.73 -9.81
CA ASP A 46 3.86 -6.82 -10.18
C ASP A 46 2.54 -6.30 -10.76
N LYS A 47 1.87 -7.18 -11.53
CA LYS A 47 0.53 -6.89 -12.04
C LYS A 47 -0.37 -6.46 -10.87
N PRO A 48 -1.19 -5.41 -11.01
CA PRO A 48 -2.03 -4.91 -9.91
C PRO A 48 -3.02 -5.96 -9.37
N MET A 49 -3.37 -6.95 -10.19
CA MET A 49 -4.25 -8.07 -9.82
C MET A 49 -3.50 -9.35 -9.45
N SER A 50 -2.18 -9.27 -9.24
CA SER A 50 -1.34 -10.39 -8.80
C SER A 50 -1.84 -10.91 -7.46
N ARG A 51 -2.19 -12.20 -7.38
CA ARG A 51 -2.58 -12.88 -6.13
C ARG A 51 -1.39 -13.42 -5.34
N LYS A 52 -0.17 -12.94 -5.64
CA LYS A 52 1.01 -13.37 -4.87
C LYS A 52 0.80 -12.97 -3.40
N PRO A 53 1.19 -13.85 -2.45
CA PRO A 53 1.21 -13.45 -1.05
C PRO A 53 2.08 -12.21 -0.90
N LYS A 54 1.70 -11.31 0.03
CA LYS A 54 2.54 -10.15 0.33
C LYS A 54 3.89 -10.68 0.77
N GLU A 55 4.96 -10.23 0.11
CA GLU A 55 6.30 -10.47 0.61
C GLU A 55 6.41 -9.78 1.97
N ASP A 56 6.70 -10.55 3.02
CA ASP A 56 6.99 -10.04 4.36
C ASP A 56 8.36 -9.34 4.32
N VAL A 57 8.40 -8.20 3.62
CA VAL A 57 9.52 -7.27 3.73
C VAL A 57 9.44 -6.74 5.15
N ALA A 58 10.40 -7.15 5.98
CA ALA A 58 10.56 -6.58 7.31
C ALA A 58 10.60 -5.06 7.16
N GLU A 59 9.53 -4.39 7.59
CA GLU A 59 9.38 -2.95 7.43
C GLU A 59 10.60 -2.30 8.04
N SER A 60 11.35 -1.53 7.24
CA SER A 60 12.55 -0.88 7.73
C SER A 60 12.15 0.12 8.83
N SER A 61 12.74 -0.02 10.01
CA SER A 61 12.50 0.87 11.15
C SER A 61 12.62 2.34 10.76
N ASP A 62 13.60 2.63 9.91
CA ASP A 62 13.91 3.97 9.42
C ASP A 62 12.76 4.55 8.58
N PHE A 63 12.07 3.71 7.80
CA PHE A 63 10.92 4.14 7.02
C PHE A 63 9.73 4.45 7.93
N ILE A 64 9.46 3.58 8.90
CA ILE A 64 8.38 3.80 9.87
C ILE A 64 8.62 5.08 10.65
N GLU A 65 9.85 5.30 11.14
CA GLU A 65 10.23 6.52 11.85
C GLU A 65 10.09 7.76 10.97
N ALA A 66 10.60 7.72 9.73
CA ALA A 66 10.47 8.81 8.78
C ALA A 66 9.00 9.13 8.47
N PHE A 67 8.17 8.10 8.30
CA PHE A 67 6.74 8.26 8.05
C PHE A 67 6.00 8.87 9.25
N GLN A 68 6.29 8.38 10.45
CA GLN A 68 5.74 8.93 11.69
C GLN A 68 6.16 10.40 11.87
N ARG A 69 7.45 10.69 11.68
CA ARG A 69 7.98 12.05 11.73
C ARG A 69 7.30 12.94 10.70
N ALA A 70 7.09 12.49 9.47
CA ALA A 70 6.40 13.27 8.43
C ALA A 70 4.96 13.62 8.82
N ARG A 71 4.26 12.76 9.55
CA ARG A 71 2.88 12.99 10.01
C ARG A 71 2.74 13.87 11.25
N GLN A 72 3.82 14.11 12.00
CA GLN A 72 3.74 14.94 13.20
C GLN A 72 3.35 16.40 12.87
N GLU A 73 2.64 17.02 13.80
CA GLU A 73 2.27 18.43 13.72
C GLU A 73 3.53 19.34 13.68
N PRO A 74 3.48 20.48 12.99
CA PRO A 74 4.61 21.42 12.94
C PRO A 74 5.13 21.83 14.32
N THR A 75 4.23 22.05 15.28
CA THR A 75 4.54 22.41 16.68
C THR A 75 5.28 21.32 17.45
N LYS A 76 5.17 20.05 17.03
CA LYS A 76 5.92 18.92 17.60
C LYS A 76 7.28 18.72 16.92
N LYS A 77 7.42 19.19 15.67
CA LYS A 77 8.63 19.06 14.86
C LYS A 77 9.64 20.18 15.09
N TYR A 78 9.15 21.40 15.30
CA TYR A 78 9.97 22.61 15.38
C TYR A 78 9.62 23.40 16.64
N ALA A 79 10.61 24.07 17.23
CA ALA A 79 10.40 24.93 18.39
C ALA A 79 9.70 26.25 18.02
N PHE A 80 9.95 26.75 16.81
CA PHE A 80 9.44 28.02 16.29
C PHE A 80 8.90 27.82 14.87
N PRO A 81 7.90 28.62 14.45
CA PRO A 81 7.37 28.56 13.09
C PRO A 81 8.48 28.87 12.09
N GLN A 82 8.55 28.10 11.00
CA GLN A 82 9.58 28.25 9.98
C GLN A 82 9.09 29.10 8.80
N THR A 83 7.78 29.25 8.64
CA THR A 83 7.15 30.03 7.56
C THR A 83 6.08 30.95 8.15
N GLU A 84 5.82 32.07 7.48
CA GLU A 84 4.77 33.03 7.88
C GLU A 84 3.39 32.35 8.00
N SER A 85 3.10 31.40 7.11
CA SER A 85 1.85 30.63 7.17
C SER A 85 1.74 29.73 8.41
N GLN A 86 2.86 29.30 8.99
CA GLN A 86 2.88 28.52 10.23
C GLN A 86 2.70 29.40 11.47
N GLU A 87 3.07 30.69 11.40
CA GLU A 87 2.82 31.63 12.51
C GLU A 87 1.32 31.72 12.82
N ILE A 88 0.49 31.66 11.77
CA ILE A 88 -0.96 31.61 11.90
C ILE A 88 -1.37 30.28 12.53
N GLY A 89 -1.85 30.34 13.77
CA GLY A 89 -2.33 29.17 14.50
C GLY A 89 -1.23 28.34 15.17
N TRP A 90 0.03 28.81 15.20
CA TRP A 90 1.11 28.18 15.95
C TRP A 90 0.74 27.99 17.43
N MET A 91 0.11 29.01 18.02
CA MET A 91 -0.48 28.98 19.36
C MET A 91 -2.01 28.98 19.25
N SER A 92 -2.59 27.84 18.88
CA SER A 92 -4.04 27.70 18.72
C SER A 92 -4.80 27.43 20.02
N THR A 93 -4.10 27.10 21.11
CA THR A 93 -4.73 26.86 22.42
C THR A 93 -5.20 28.18 23.03
N PRO A 94 -6.51 28.38 23.23
CA PRO A 94 -7.01 29.62 23.81
C PRO A 94 -6.58 29.72 25.28
N LEU A 95 -6.24 30.94 25.73
CA LEU A 95 -5.85 31.18 27.13
C LEU A 95 -7.00 30.90 28.11
N ILE A 96 -8.24 31.08 27.66
CA ILE A 96 -9.45 30.80 28.43
C ILE A 96 -10.11 29.58 27.78
N PRO A 97 -10.38 28.49 28.54
CA PRO A 97 -11.07 27.33 28.00
C PRO A 97 -12.45 27.75 27.52
N SER A 98 -12.78 27.42 26.28
CA SER A 98 -14.05 27.77 25.67
C SER A 98 -15.17 26.89 26.25
N ASN A 99 -15.99 27.45 27.12
CA ASN A 99 -17.19 26.76 27.60
C ASN A 99 -18.32 26.87 26.55
N ARG A 100 -18.44 25.85 25.68
CA ARG A 100 -19.49 25.78 24.65
C ARG A 100 -20.91 25.60 25.20
N SER A 101 -21.04 25.25 26.48
CA SER A 101 -22.35 25.10 27.13
C SER A 101 -22.92 26.43 27.65
N ASP A 102 -22.11 27.49 27.72
CA ASP A 102 -22.56 28.79 28.20
C ASP A 102 -23.46 29.46 27.16
N LYS A 103 -24.78 29.42 27.39
CA LYS A 103 -25.80 30.01 26.51
C LYS A 103 -25.72 31.53 26.43
N ARG A 104 -24.98 32.21 27.32
CA ARG A 104 -24.78 33.66 27.28
C ARG A 104 -23.86 34.10 26.15
N PHE A 105 -22.92 33.23 25.76
CA PHE A 105 -21.92 33.53 24.74
C PHE A 105 -22.06 32.67 23.48
N ASN A 106 -22.74 31.52 23.56
CA ASN A 106 -22.88 30.60 22.43
C ASN A 106 -24.28 30.66 21.81
N PHE A 107 -24.40 31.41 20.71
CA PHE A 107 -25.63 31.54 19.92
C PHE A 107 -25.52 30.74 18.62
N TYR A 108 -25.45 29.41 18.74
CA TYR A 108 -25.37 28.55 17.56
C TYR A 108 -26.66 28.63 16.74
N ARG A 109 -26.50 28.75 15.42
CA ARG A 109 -27.63 28.67 14.48
C ARG A 109 -27.96 27.20 14.29
N PHE A 110 -29.21 26.84 14.52
CA PHE A 110 -29.72 25.49 14.27
C PHE A 110 -30.74 25.54 13.15
N SER A 111 -30.71 24.52 12.29
CA SER A 111 -31.74 24.32 11.28
C SER A 111 -32.85 23.46 11.87
N SER A 112 -34.05 24.01 11.90
CA SER A 112 -35.29 23.27 12.17
C SER A 112 -35.81 22.64 10.88
N ASP A 113 -36.70 21.66 11.00
CA ASP A 113 -37.30 20.99 9.83
C ASP A 113 -38.03 21.97 8.91
N VAL A 114 -38.66 23.00 9.48
CA VAL A 114 -39.28 24.10 8.72
C VAL A 114 -38.23 24.84 7.87
N THR A 115 -37.11 25.24 8.47
CA THR A 115 -36.04 25.95 7.74
C THR A 115 -35.40 25.08 6.66
N LYS A 116 -35.20 23.78 6.93
CA LYS A 116 -34.66 22.83 5.94
C LYS A 116 -35.62 22.61 4.78
N HIS A 117 -36.93 22.46 5.06
CA HIS A 117 -37.94 22.28 4.02
C HIS A 117 -38.02 23.50 3.11
N GLN A 118 -38.10 24.70 3.70
CA GLN A 118 -38.10 25.95 2.95
C GLN A 118 -36.84 26.10 2.09
N GLU A 119 -35.66 25.82 2.65
CA GLU A 119 -34.40 25.89 1.91
C GLU A 119 -34.35 24.88 0.74
N SER A 120 -34.87 23.66 0.94
CA SER A 120 -34.95 22.65 -0.13
C SER A 120 -35.90 23.08 -1.25
N ALA A 121 -37.06 23.66 -0.92
CA ALA A 121 -38.02 24.15 -1.91
C ALA A 121 -37.44 25.29 -2.76
N LEU A 122 -36.72 26.22 -2.12
CA LEU A 122 -36.05 27.32 -2.82
C LEU A 122 -34.95 26.81 -3.77
N ARG A 123 -34.15 25.83 -3.34
CA ARG A 123 -33.11 25.22 -4.19
C ARG A 123 -33.67 24.47 -5.40
N LEU A 124 -34.87 23.90 -5.30
CA LEU A 124 -35.53 23.20 -6.41
C LEU A 124 -36.20 24.17 -7.41
N SER A 125 -36.43 25.42 -6.99
CA SER A 125 -37.05 26.45 -7.83
C SER A 125 -36.08 27.24 -8.71
N HIS A 126 -34.77 26.93 -8.62
CA HIS A 126 -33.68 27.59 -9.33
C HIS A 126 -32.91 26.58 -10.20
#